data_AF-A0A165PA85-F1
#
_entry.id   AF-A0A165PA85-F1
#
_cell.length_a   1.000
_cell.length_b   1.000
_cell.length_c   1.000
_cell.angle_alpha   90.00
_cell.angle_beta   90.00
_cell.angle_gamma   90.00
#
_symmetry.space_group_name_H-M   'P 1'
#
loop_
_entity.id
_entity.type
_entity.pdbx_description
1 polymer ?
#
loop_
_entity_poly.entity_id
_entity_poly.type
_entity_poly.pdbx_seq_one_letter_code
_entity_poly.pdbx_strand_id
1 'polypeptide(L)'
;MPSITSTTEAAAPGSLNLKASTGNLSMSSSVPSTPSSASPSPSSHSFSSANSTLASLRGLYPRAARAFLQRNVVLTHSLLTAAFALIEPPPYSYYADAAASGRSADPLASQRRKWEILRITFETTLYASPPQTEDPDELPPPLRANLLLSPEPFSATLHNRALQLFTPTSASGVQFMKPSSTYLPAQVLVTLALASLKLGCTAVGRGMIEDWLARRPQYAEGENEDREGYAKVMELYCLHVLPRLEDWDYAEDFLQYERELAPDTRKYMISSLRSLRTQATSAQSSSATKGMVPSTSEPNLTPSRPVSPARSDSSASSSSSGSTHTATPTTPRPNGKGKAALYPVSPLTSMSTSTSSQSISSATTSRTVTPSNAHTTPPRRRSRSAIRTKADHLGTGVSLDTSGDTTAVPHPLPRPPRAAPLEAPVPHVPNTLALIRSTCAALARGMSRAKLAVYVLVFVAVPLLSFVLRVRRTRGKAGRGSGTVEEVRRRLGGDGKGIVARAWEGLVRAVGDTVQMGGRGLV
;
A
#
# COMPACT_ATOMS: atom_id res chain seq x y z
N MET A 1 57.05 -39.44 22.00
CA MET A 1 57.38 -38.00 21.92
C MET A 1 57.06 -37.49 20.53
N PRO A 2 56.49 -36.29 20.34
CA PRO A 2 55.33 -35.72 21.03
C PRO A 2 54.16 -35.43 20.05
N SER A 3 52.95 -35.41 20.60
CA SER A 3 51.71 -34.95 19.97
C SER A 3 51.70 -33.42 19.85
N ILE A 4 51.22 -32.90 18.72
CA ILE A 4 51.02 -31.46 18.51
C ILE A 4 49.51 -31.20 18.46
N THR A 5 49.02 -30.59 19.52
CA THR A 5 47.67 -30.04 19.66
C THR A 5 47.68 -28.62 19.10
N SER A 6 46.90 -28.34 18.05
CA SER A 6 46.68 -26.97 17.56
C SER A 6 45.28 -26.51 17.94
N THR A 7 45.22 -25.70 18.99
CA THR A 7 44.08 -24.87 19.40
C THR A 7 44.02 -23.64 18.49
N THR A 8 42.92 -23.45 17.78
CA THR A 8 42.64 -22.20 17.04
C THR A 8 41.65 -21.36 17.85
N GLU A 9 42.17 -20.29 18.41
CA GLU A 9 41.47 -19.26 19.17
C GLU A 9 40.67 -18.36 18.22
N ALA A 10 39.37 -18.19 18.50
CA ALA A 10 38.45 -17.39 17.71
C ALA A 10 38.60 -15.90 18.07
N ALA A 11 39.10 -15.10 17.12
CA ALA A 11 39.14 -13.65 17.21
C ALA A 11 37.73 -13.05 17.00
N ALA A 12 37.25 -12.33 18.01
CA ALA A 12 36.03 -11.53 17.94
C ALA A 12 36.24 -10.25 17.10
N PRO A 13 35.26 -9.79 16.31
CA PRO A 13 35.35 -8.51 15.62
C PRO A 13 35.13 -7.34 16.58
N GLY A 14 36.11 -6.43 16.61
CA GLY A 14 36.12 -5.22 17.43
C GLY A 14 35.00 -4.25 17.08
N SER A 15 34.40 -3.67 18.12
CA SER A 15 33.41 -2.59 18.02
C SER A 15 34.13 -1.27 17.69
N LEU A 16 33.80 -0.70 16.54
CA LEU A 16 34.19 0.67 16.19
C LEU A 16 33.24 1.65 16.87
N ASN A 17 33.69 2.21 17.99
CA ASN A 17 33.07 3.36 18.63
C ASN A 17 33.34 4.63 17.80
N LEU A 18 32.37 5.03 16.97
CA LEU A 18 32.35 6.35 16.35
C LEU A 18 31.90 7.39 17.39
N LYS A 19 32.89 8.08 17.95
CA LYS A 19 32.71 9.25 18.82
C LYS A 19 32.31 10.44 17.95
N ALA A 20 31.01 10.70 17.85
CA ALA A 20 30.49 11.91 17.22
C ALA A 20 30.87 13.13 18.08
N SER A 21 31.72 13.99 17.52
CA SER A 21 32.09 15.29 18.07
C SER A 21 30.95 16.27 17.81
N THR A 22 30.18 16.61 18.85
CA THR A 22 29.21 17.70 18.84
C THR A 22 29.93 19.03 19.00
N GLY A 23 30.12 19.73 17.88
CA GLY A 23 30.54 21.12 17.86
C GLY A 23 29.42 22.03 18.35
N ASN A 24 29.65 22.66 19.51
CA ASN A 24 28.86 23.75 20.08
C ASN A 24 28.90 24.98 19.16
N LEU A 25 27.74 25.45 18.70
CA LEU A 25 27.56 26.84 18.27
C LEU A 25 26.38 27.43 19.02
N SER A 26 26.71 28.28 20.00
CA SER A 26 25.79 29.15 20.71
C SER A 26 25.19 30.18 19.77
N MET A 27 23.86 30.23 19.69
CA MET A 27 23.14 31.44 19.30
C MET A 27 22.15 31.79 20.41
N SER A 28 22.44 32.91 21.09
CA SER A 28 21.60 33.55 22.07
C SER A 28 20.30 34.03 21.43
N SER A 29 19.16 33.52 21.90
CA SER A 29 17.88 34.20 21.72
C SER A 29 17.20 34.31 23.09
N SER A 30 17.00 35.54 23.52
CA SER A 30 16.32 35.95 24.73
C SER A 30 14.81 35.80 24.55
N VAL A 31 14.16 35.01 25.43
CA VAL A 31 12.70 34.93 25.55
C VAL A 31 12.32 35.20 27.01
N PRO A 32 11.29 36.01 27.30
CA PRO A 32 10.92 36.40 28.65
C PRO A 32 10.08 35.36 29.40
N SER A 33 10.38 35.28 30.69
CA SER A 33 9.63 34.83 31.88
C SER A 33 8.28 34.13 31.73
N THR A 34 8.23 32.90 32.24
CA THR A 34 7.05 32.10 32.60
C THR A 34 6.46 32.52 33.96
N PRO A 35 5.12 32.46 34.15
CA PRO A 35 4.51 32.39 35.48
C PRO A 35 4.24 30.94 35.93
N SER A 36 4.20 30.80 37.26
CA SER A 36 4.34 29.60 38.08
C SER A 36 3.27 28.50 37.97
N SER A 37 3.77 27.27 37.82
CA SER A 37 3.52 26.07 38.64
C SER A 37 2.25 26.00 39.50
N ALA A 38 1.27 25.22 39.04
CA ALA A 38 0.38 24.42 39.87
C ALA A 38 0.44 22.97 39.38
N SER A 39 0.79 22.03 40.25
CA SER A 39 1.02 20.61 39.95
C SER A 39 -0.28 19.80 39.98
N PRO A 40 -0.75 19.22 38.86
CA PRO A 40 -1.80 18.20 38.88
C PRO A 40 -1.21 16.79 39.04
N SER A 41 -1.82 16.00 39.91
CA SER A 41 -1.46 14.62 40.27
C SER A 41 -1.44 13.67 39.05
N PRO A 42 -0.42 12.79 38.90
CA PRO A 42 -0.25 11.94 37.72
C PRO A 42 -0.78 10.51 37.94
N SER A 43 -2.09 10.28 37.82
CA SER A 43 -2.60 8.89 37.76
C SER A 43 -4.04 8.82 37.28
N SER A 44 -4.26 8.77 35.95
CA SER A 44 -5.42 8.13 35.27
C SER A 44 -5.73 8.65 33.84
N HIS A 45 -5.02 9.65 33.32
CA HIS A 45 -5.39 10.30 32.03
C HIS A 45 -4.85 9.67 30.73
N SER A 46 -4.16 8.53 30.77
CA SER A 46 -3.49 7.96 29.58
C SER A 46 -4.45 7.55 28.45
N PHE A 47 -5.65 7.06 28.77
CA PHE A 47 -6.60 6.57 27.76
C PHE A 47 -7.27 7.68 26.94
N SER A 48 -7.43 8.88 27.50
CA SER A 48 -8.05 10.00 26.78
C SER A 48 -7.15 10.51 25.64
N SER A 49 -5.83 10.48 25.85
CA SER A 49 -4.84 10.93 24.87
C SER A 49 -4.85 10.09 23.59
N ALA A 50 -4.89 8.76 23.71
CA ALA A 50 -4.82 7.85 22.56
C ALA A 50 -5.95 8.06 21.54
N ASN A 51 -7.16 8.39 22.00
CA ASN A 51 -8.30 8.64 21.13
C ASN A 51 -8.14 9.94 20.31
N SER A 52 -7.58 10.99 20.90
CA SER A 52 -7.27 12.25 20.21
C SER A 52 -6.19 12.05 19.13
N THR A 53 -5.14 11.30 19.47
CA THR A 53 -4.07 10.91 18.54
C THR A 53 -4.63 10.12 17.36
N LEU A 54 -5.48 9.12 17.62
CA LEU A 54 -6.14 8.34 16.58
C LEU A 54 -7.01 9.20 15.65
N ALA A 55 -7.77 10.16 16.18
CA ALA A 55 -8.57 11.06 15.37
C ALA A 55 -7.69 11.92 14.44
N SER A 56 -6.58 12.45 14.97
CA SER A 56 -5.60 13.23 14.20
C SER A 56 -4.97 12.41 13.08
N LEU A 57 -4.48 11.20 13.38
CA LEU A 57 -3.90 10.28 12.38
C LEU A 57 -4.90 9.90 11.29
N ARG A 58 -6.17 9.67 11.64
CA ARG A 58 -7.23 9.38 10.67
C ARG A 58 -7.52 10.58 9.75
N GLY A 59 -7.41 11.81 10.26
CA GLY A 59 -7.57 13.03 9.46
C GLY A 59 -6.38 13.31 8.54
N LEU A 60 -5.16 13.04 9.00
CA LEU A 60 -3.92 13.28 8.22
C LEU A 60 -3.76 12.28 7.06
N TYR A 61 -4.16 11.02 7.24
CA TYR A 61 -3.87 9.96 6.27
C TYR A 61 -4.46 10.22 4.87
N PRO A 62 -5.76 10.57 4.70
CA PRO A 62 -6.32 10.87 3.39
C PRO A 62 -5.62 12.04 2.70
N ARG A 63 -5.17 13.03 3.46
CA ARG A 63 -4.43 14.19 2.94
C ARG A 63 -3.04 13.78 2.46
N ALA A 64 -2.33 12.96 3.23
CA ALA A 64 -1.02 12.42 2.87
C ALA A 64 -1.10 11.52 1.62
N ALA A 65 -2.09 10.62 1.57
CA ALA A 65 -2.34 9.76 0.43
C ALA A 65 -2.70 10.56 -0.84
N ARG A 66 -3.53 11.60 -0.72
CA ARG A 66 -3.86 12.49 -1.84
C ARG A 66 -2.64 13.25 -2.34
N ALA A 67 -1.84 13.81 -1.44
CA ALA A 67 -0.59 14.49 -1.79
C ALA A 67 0.38 13.53 -2.51
N PHE A 68 0.47 12.28 -2.04
CA PHE A 68 1.31 11.26 -2.64
C PHE A 68 0.86 10.93 -4.07
N LEU A 69 -0.44 10.72 -4.27
CA LEU A 69 -1.02 10.46 -5.60
C LEU A 69 -0.84 11.65 -6.56
N GLN A 70 -0.86 12.87 -6.03
CA GLN A 70 -0.58 14.10 -6.78
C GLN A 70 0.92 14.34 -7.00
N ARG A 71 1.79 13.43 -6.55
CA ARG A 71 3.26 13.55 -6.61
C ARG A 71 3.81 14.81 -5.93
N ASN A 72 3.10 15.35 -4.94
CA ASN A 72 3.60 16.47 -4.14
C ASN A 72 4.52 15.95 -3.02
N VAL A 73 5.80 15.76 -3.35
CA VAL A 73 6.81 15.13 -2.49
C VAL A 73 6.96 15.87 -1.14
N VAL A 74 7.05 17.21 -1.18
CA VAL A 74 7.27 18.05 0.01
C VAL A 74 6.07 17.95 0.97
N LEU A 75 4.84 18.04 0.45
CA LEU A 75 3.64 17.93 1.27
C LEU A 75 3.45 16.51 1.82
N THR A 76 3.69 15.47 1.01
CA THR A 76 3.63 14.09 1.49
C THR A 76 4.63 13.85 2.61
N HIS A 77 5.88 14.30 2.44
CA HIS A 77 6.91 14.17 3.47
C HIS A 77 6.53 14.90 4.76
N SER A 78 6.09 16.16 4.68
CA SER A 78 5.70 16.91 5.88
C SER A 78 4.54 16.28 6.65
N LEU A 79 3.55 15.72 5.94
CA LEU A 79 2.43 14.99 6.56
C LEU A 79 2.86 13.65 7.17
N LEU A 80 3.80 12.94 6.54
CA LEU A 80 4.41 11.73 7.10
C LEU A 80 5.19 12.08 8.37
N THR A 81 6.03 13.11 8.35
CA THR A 81 6.77 13.58 9.53
C THR A 81 5.83 13.94 10.67
N ALA A 82 4.76 14.70 10.39
CA ALA A 82 3.76 15.05 11.39
C ALA A 82 3.03 13.82 11.96
N ALA A 83 2.73 12.81 11.13
CA ALA A 83 2.10 11.58 11.58
C ALA A 83 3.06 10.74 12.45
N PHE A 84 4.32 10.58 12.07
CA PHE A 84 5.30 9.82 12.84
C PHE A 84 5.75 10.51 14.12
N ALA A 85 5.56 11.83 14.25
CA ALA A 85 5.68 12.52 15.53
C ALA A 85 4.57 12.13 16.53
N LEU A 86 3.44 11.60 16.04
CA LEU A 86 2.30 11.15 16.85
C LEU A 86 2.26 9.62 17.05
N ILE A 87 3.00 8.86 16.24
CA ILE A 87 3.02 7.39 16.28
C ILE A 87 4.24 6.95 17.07
N GLU A 88 4.01 6.54 18.30
CA GLU A 88 5.05 5.98 19.16
C GLU A 88 5.17 4.45 18.95
N PRO A 89 6.35 3.86 19.23
CA PRO A 89 6.50 2.42 19.35
C PRO A 89 5.54 1.83 20.40
N PRO A 90 5.20 0.53 20.30
CA PRO A 90 4.27 -0.05 21.25
C PRO A 90 4.90 -0.07 22.66
N PRO A 91 4.19 0.35 23.72
CA PRO A 91 4.72 0.20 25.06
C PRO A 91 4.78 -1.28 25.44
N TYR A 92 5.87 -1.67 26.11
CA TYR A 92 6.13 -3.06 26.51
C TYR A 92 4.98 -3.69 27.33
N SER A 93 4.25 -2.89 28.11
CA SER A 93 3.13 -3.35 28.95
C SER A 93 2.06 -4.09 28.15
N TYR A 94 1.80 -3.71 26.89
CA TYR A 94 0.80 -4.41 26.08
C TYR A 94 1.17 -5.87 25.81
N TYR A 95 2.46 -6.19 25.67
CA TYR A 95 2.89 -7.56 25.40
C TYR A 95 2.86 -8.43 26.67
N ALA A 96 3.26 -7.86 27.81
CA ALA A 96 3.19 -8.55 29.09
C ALA A 96 1.73 -8.88 29.47
N ASP A 97 0.83 -7.91 29.28
CA ASP A 97 -0.59 -8.07 29.62
C ASP A 97 -1.35 -8.93 28.61
N ALA A 98 -0.99 -8.91 27.32
CA ALA A 98 -1.64 -9.74 26.31
C ALA A 98 -1.46 -11.24 26.61
N ALA A 99 -0.28 -11.63 27.09
CA ALA A 99 0.00 -13.01 27.51
C ALA A 99 -0.87 -13.45 28.70
N ALA A 100 -1.20 -12.52 29.62
CA ALA A 100 -1.96 -12.83 30.83
C ALA A 100 -3.49 -12.68 30.66
N SER A 101 -3.93 -11.70 29.87
CA SER A 101 -5.34 -11.24 29.84
C SER A 101 -6.04 -11.44 28.50
N GLY A 102 -5.29 -11.68 27.41
CA GLY A 102 -5.83 -11.86 26.07
C GLY A 102 -6.70 -10.71 25.54
N ARG A 103 -6.63 -9.49 26.13
CA ARG A 103 -7.63 -8.42 25.87
C ARG A 103 -7.10 -7.01 25.63
N SER A 104 -5.79 -6.75 25.69
CA SER A 104 -5.24 -5.41 25.45
C SER A 104 -4.62 -5.29 24.04
N ALA A 105 -5.46 -5.09 23.02
CA ALA A 105 -4.98 -4.77 21.68
C ALA A 105 -4.44 -3.32 21.63
N ASP A 106 -3.20 -3.14 21.15
CA ASP A 106 -2.61 -1.81 20.92
C ASP A 106 -3.51 -0.99 19.97
N PRO A 107 -4.13 0.11 20.45
CA PRO A 107 -5.09 0.87 19.65
C PRO A 107 -4.44 1.55 18.43
N LEU A 108 -3.13 1.80 18.50
CA LEU A 108 -2.36 2.44 17.44
C LEU A 108 -1.76 1.42 16.46
N ALA A 109 -1.77 0.12 16.74
CA ALA A 109 -1.12 -0.89 15.89
C ALA A 109 -1.58 -0.82 14.43
N SER A 110 -2.90 -0.69 14.21
CA SER A 110 -3.47 -0.55 12.87
C SER A 110 -3.02 0.72 12.15
N GLN A 111 -2.92 1.85 12.87
CA GLN A 111 -2.43 3.11 12.30
C GLN A 111 -0.93 3.05 12.02
N ARG A 112 -0.13 2.54 12.95
CA ARG A 112 1.32 2.36 12.81
C ARG A 112 1.64 1.54 11.56
N ARG A 113 0.96 0.41 11.38
CA ARG A 113 1.04 -0.42 10.16
C ARG A 113 0.69 0.35 8.89
N LYS A 114 -0.47 1.01 8.90
CA LYS A 114 -1.00 1.73 7.73
C LYS A 114 -0.10 2.89 7.29
N TRP A 115 0.40 3.67 8.25
CA TRP A 115 1.32 4.78 7.98
C TRP A 115 2.69 4.28 7.52
N GLU A 116 3.17 3.16 8.06
CA GLU A 116 4.43 2.58 7.62
C GLU A 116 4.38 2.10 6.17
N ILE A 117 3.30 1.42 5.79
CA ILE A 117 3.09 1.00 4.39
C ILE A 117 3.10 2.22 3.45
N LEU A 118 2.44 3.32 3.84
CA LEU A 118 2.44 4.56 3.06
C LEU A 118 3.86 5.14 2.95
N ARG A 119 4.63 5.17 4.06
CA ARG A 119 6.02 5.65 4.07
C ARG A 119 6.92 4.83 3.15
N ILE A 120 6.93 3.51 3.31
CA ILE A 120 7.73 2.59 2.47
C ILE A 120 7.37 2.78 0.99
N THR A 121 6.08 2.81 0.67
CA THR A 121 5.62 2.95 -0.73
C THR A 121 6.03 4.30 -1.32
N PHE A 122 5.90 5.38 -0.54
CA PHE A 122 6.32 6.72 -0.94
C PHE A 122 7.82 6.79 -1.19
N GLU A 123 8.65 6.40 -0.21
CA GLU A 123 10.10 6.47 -0.32
C GLU A 123 10.63 5.56 -1.44
N THR A 124 10.09 4.34 -1.58
CA THR A 124 10.47 3.43 -2.68
C THR A 124 10.08 3.97 -4.05
N THR A 125 8.92 4.63 -4.17
CA THR A 125 8.49 5.23 -5.44
C THR A 125 9.34 6.44 -5.80
N LEU A 126 9.68 7.26 -4.80
CA LEU A 126 10.60 8.38 -4.97
C LEU A 126 11.99 7.91 -5.38
N TYR A 127 12.50 6.83 -4.76
CA TYR A 127 13.79 6.25 -5.08
C TYR A 127 13.82 5.65 -6.50
N ALA A 128 12.80 4.88 -6.87
CA ALA A 128 12.72 4.24 -8.19
C ALA A 128 12.44 5.22 -9.34
N SER A 129 11.83 6.38 -9.05
CA SER A 129 11.48 7.41 -10.03
C SER A 129 11.62 8.79 -9.40
N PRO A 130 12.85 9.29 -9.20
CA PRO A 130 13.06 10.61 -8.62
C PRO A 130 12.39 11.68 -9.50
N PRO A 131 11.86 12.76 -8.89
CA PRO A 131 11.29 13.86 -9.65
C PRO A 131 12.36 14.48 -10.54
N GLN A 132 12.00 14.81 -11.77
CA GLN A 132 12.89 15.50 -12.71
C GLN A 132 12.99 17.01 -12.42
N THR A 133 12.70 17.44 -11.20
CA THR A 133 12.81 18.85 -10.81
C THR A 133 14.25 19.31 -10.99
N GLU A 134 14.41 20.47 -11.64
CA GLU A 134 15.72 21.05 -11.97
C GLU A 134 16.55 21.36 -10.71
N ASP A 135 15.88 21.58 -9.57
CA ASP A 135 16.52 21.88 -8.30
C ASP A 135 16.44 20.71 -7.29
N PRO A 136 17.52 19.93 -7.10
CA PRO A 136 17.57 18.87 -6.09
C PRO A 136 17.56 19.40 -4.65
N ASP A 137 17.78 20.70 -4.43
CA ASP A 137 17.77 21.32 -3.11
C ASP A 137 16.35 21.56 -2.55
N GLU A 138 15.33 21.52 -3.40
CA GLU A 138 13.92 21.58 -2.97
C GLU A 138 13.47 20.31 -2.22
N LEU A 139 14.16 19.18 -2.41
CA LEU A 139 13.82 17.94 -1.72
C LEU A 139 14.19 18.00 -0.24
N PRO A 140 13.31 17.52 0.67
CA PRO A 140 13.65 17.43 2.09
C PRO A 140 15.00 16.72 2.33
N PRO A 141 15.88 17.25 3.20
CA PRO A 141 17.21 16.68 3.47
C PRO A 141 17.25 15.16 3.71
N PRO A 142 16.35 14.55 4.52
CA PRO A 142 16.40 13.10 4.73
C PRO A 142 16.07 12.30 3.46
N LEU A 143 15.19 12.81 2.59
CA LEU A 143 14.88 12.14 1.33
C LEU A 143 16.05 12.25 0.35
N ARG A 144 16.71 13.41 0.31
CA ARG A 144 17.91 13.61 -0.51
C ARG A 144 19.03 12.67 -0.08
N ALA A 145 19.27 12.53 1.23
CA ALA A 145 20.24 11.58 1.75
C ALA A 145 19.91 10.14 1.35
N ASN A 146 18.64 9.74 1.39
CA ASN A 146 18.21 8.40 0.97
C ASN A 146 18.41 8.15 -0.53
N LEU A 147 18.23 9.16 -1.38
CA LEU A 147 18.46 9.06 -2.82
C LEU A 147 19.94 8.88 -3.19
N LEU A 148 20.86 9.28 -2.30
CA LEU A 148 22.31 9.08 -2.47
C LEU A 148 22.78 7.68 -2.06
N LEU A 149 21.93 6.89 -1.39
CA LEU A 149 22.24 5.51 -1.01
C LEU A 149 22.09 4.58 -2.22
N SER A 150 22.87 3.50 -2.27
CA SER A 150 22.59 2.40 -3.19
C SER A 150 21.31 1.64 -2.76
N PRO A 151 20.70 0.82 -3.65
CA PRO A 151 19.41 0.20 -3.38
C PRO A 151 19.38 -0.70 -2.14
N GLU A 152 20.50 -1.38 -1.85
CA GLU A 152 20.65 -2.28 -0.69
C GLU A 152 20.64 -1.54 0.66
N PRO A 153 21.53 -0.56 0.93
CA PRO A 153 21.51 0.21 2.17
C PRO A 153 20.23 1.05 2.32
N PHE A 154 19.65 1.53 1.22
CA PHE A 154 18.33 2.18 1.27
C PHE A 154 17.26 1.20 1.80
N SER A 155 17.18 0.01 1.22
CA SER A 155 16.23 -1.03 1.65
C SER A 155 16.48 -1.46 3.12
N ALA A 156 17.74 -1.63 3.51
CA ALA A 156 18.11 -1.94 4.89
C ALA A 156 17.70 -0.81 5.87
N THR A 157 17.82 0.45 5.45
CA THR A 157 17.38 1.61 6.24
C THR A 157 15.87 1.60 6.47
N LEU A 158 15.08 1.30 5.42
CA LEU A 158 13.62 1.14 5.55
C LEU A 158 13.26 0.01 6.54
N HIS A 159 13.93 -1.14 6.41
CA HIS A 159 13.72 -2.27 7.30
C HIS A 159 14.06 -1.95 8.75
N ASN A 160 15.24 -1.38 9.02
CA ASN A 160 15.66 -1.01 10.38
C ASN A 160 14.69 -0.01 11.03
N ARG A 161 14.21 0.96 10.25
CA ARG A 161 13.23 1.95 10.74
C ARG A 161 11.88 1.31 11.07
N ALA A 162 11.44 0.34 10.26
CA ALA A 162 10.24 -0.44 10.56
C ALA A 162 10.44 -1.30 11.82
N LEU A 163 11.58 -1.99 11.97
CA LEU A 163 11.89 -2.76 13.18
C LEU A 163 11.84 -1.87 14.42
N GLN A 164 12.47 -0.69 14.39
CA GLN A 164 12.42 0.25 15.51
C GLN A 164 11.00 0.69 15.85
N LEU A 165 10.18 0.95 14.82
CA LEU A 165 8.81 1.42 15.00
C LEU A 165 7.91 0.35 15.65
N PHE A 166 8.10 -0.93 15.33
CA PHE A 166 7.28 -2.02 15.86
C PHE A 166 7.87 -2.73 17.08
N THR A 167 9.17 -2.56 17.36
CA THR A 167 9.78 -3.14 18.56
C THR A 167 9.30 -2.40 19.79
N PRO A 168 8.83 -3.11 20.84
CA PRO A 168 8.31 -2.46 22.02
C PRO A 168 9.40 -1.69 22.77
N THR A 169 9.06 -0.49 23.23
CA THR A 169 9.94 0.31 24.08
C THR A 169 9.54 0.15 25.54
N SER A 170 10.53 -0.10 26.41
CA SER A 170 10.31 -0.14 27.85
C SER A 170 10.10 1.28 28.38
N ALA A 171 8.97 1.51 29.07
CA ALA A 171 8.62 2.81 29.63
C ALA A 171 9.61 3.30 30.70
N SER A 172 10.38 2.40 31.32
CA SER A 172 11.36 2.78 32.34
C SER A 172 12.64 3.38 31.76
N GLY A 173 12.84 3.35 30.44
CA GLY A 173 14.08 3.86 29.81
C GLY A 173 15.35 3.07 30.17
N VAL A 174 15.26 2.09 31.08
CA VAL A 174 16.41 1.33 31.61
C VAL A 174 16.84 0.21 30.65
N GLN A 175 15.97 -0.24 29.74
CA GLN A 175 16.32 -1.27 28.76
C GLN A 175 15.76 -0.94 27.37
N PHE A 176 16.65 -0.59 26.46
CA PHE A 176 16.35 -0.57 25.03
C PHE A 176 16.36 -2.01 24.52
N MET A 177 15.20 -2.52 24.12
CA MET A 177 15.13 -3.79 23.42
C MET A 177 15.80 -3.65 22.05
N LYS A 178 16.62 -4.65 21.69
CA LYS A 178 17.21 -4.71 20.36
C LYS A 178 16.08 -4.79 19.32
N PRO A 179 16.06 -3.93 18.29
CA PRO A 179 15.08 -4.00 17.22
C PRO A 179 15.01 -5.42 16.65
N SER A 180 13.80 -5.97 16.57
CA SER A 180 13.58 -7.39 16.28
C SER A 180 12.42 -7.60 15.34
N SER A 181 12.61 -8.49 14.35
CA SER A 181 11.58 -8.86 13.37
C SER A 181 10.42 -9.67 13.99
N THR A 182 10.59 -10.21 15.20
CA THR A 182 9.52 -10.86 15.99
C THR A 182 8.25 -10.00 16.08
N TYR A 183 8.40 -8.67 16.09
CA TYR A 183 7.31 -7.72 16.28
C TYR A 183 6.83 -7.10 14.98
N LEU A 184 7.47 -7.41 13.85
CA LEU A 184 7.16 -6.79 12.56
C LEU A 184 5.87 -7.41 11.97
N PRO A 185 4.83 -6.61 11.67
CA PRO A 185 3.62 -7.16 11.05
C PRO A 185 3.90 -7.70 9.65
N ALA A 186 3.34 -8.88 9.33
CA ALA A 186 3.53 -9.55 8.05
C ALA A 186 3.24 -8.63 6.84
N GLN A 187 2.23 -7.76 6.93
CA GLN A 187 1.90 -6.82 5.85
C GLN A 187 2.99 -5.76 5.60
N VAL A 188 3.68 -5.30 6.65
CA VAL A 188 4.81 -4.37 6.52
C VAL A 188 5.99 -5.10 5.88
N LEU A 189 6.27 -6.33 6.32
CA LEU A 189 7.31 -7.18 5.73
C LEU A 189 7.06 -7.44 4.24
N VAL A 190 5.83 -7.81 3.87
CA VAL A 190 5.43 -7.98 2.45
C VAL A 190 5.70 -6.71 1.65
N THR A 191 5.38 -5.54 2.22
CA THR A 191 5.62 -4.25 1.56
C THR A 191 7.11 -3.96 1.40
N LEU A 192 7.94 -4.26 2.40
CA LEU A 192 9.40 -4.13 2.34
C LEU A 192 10.02 -5.07 1.31
N ALA A 193 9.60 -6.34 1.29
CA ALA A 193 10.08 -7.32 0.33
C ALA A 193 9.67 -6.95 -1.11
N LEU A 194 8.42 -6.47 -1.33
CA LEU A 194 8.01 -5.93 -2.62
C LEU A 194 8.82 -4.69 -3.03
N ALA A 195 9.16 -3.81 -2.07
CA ALA A 195 10.05 -2.69 -2.33
C ALA A 195 11.43 -3.18 -2.79
N SER A 196 12.01 -4.18 -2.12
CA SER A 196 13.31 -4.75 -2.52
C SER A 196 13.28 -5.38 -3.92
N LEU A 197 12.20 -6.09 -4.27
CA LEU A 197 11.99 -6.66 -5.61
C LEU A 197 11.87 -5.57 -6.68
N LYS A 198 11.20 -4.46 -6.35
CA LYS A 198 11.05 -3.31 -7.25
C LYS A 198 12.39 -2.61 -7.49
N LEU A 199 13.26 -2.57 -6.49
CA LEU A 199 14.58 -1.94 -6.57
C LEU A 199 15.70 -2.88 -7.07
N GLY A 200 15.38 -4.15 -7.34
CA GLY A 200 16.36 -5.13 -7.79
C GLY A 200 17.29 -5.66 -6.69
N CYS A 201 17.08 -5.31 -5.43
CA CYS A 201 17.86 -5.80 -4.28
C CYS A 201 17.20 -7.03 -3.62
N THR A 202 16.88 -8.04 -4.44
CA THR A 202 16.11 -9.23 -4.04
C THR A 202 16.75 -10.01 -2.89
N ALA A 203 18.08 -10.07 -2.83
CA ALA A 203 18.82 -10.73 -1.75
C ALA A 203 18.55 -10.11 -0.38
N VAL A 204 18.42 -8.78 -0.31
CA VAL A 204 18.05 -8.08 0.93
C VAL A 204 16.63 -8.45 1.35
N GLY A 205 15.70 -8.51 0.39
CA GLY A 205 14.33 -8.95 0.63
C GLY A 205 14.23 -10.38 1.17
N ARG A 206 15.03 -11.30 0.61
CA ARG A 206 15.19 -12.67 1.13
C ARG A 206 15.64 -12.65 2.60
N GLY A 207 16.71 -11.92 2.92
CA GLY A 207 17.21 -11.83 4.30
C GLY A 207 16.19 -11.26 5.29
N MET A 208 15.38 -10.28 4.90
CA MET A 208 14.29 -9.75 5.74
C MET A 208 13.23 -10.81 6.05
N ILE A 209 12.85 -11.60 5.04
CA ILE A 209 11.85 -12.66 5.21
C ILE A 209 12.41 -13.79 6.07
N GLU A 210 13.63 -14.25 5.80
CA GLU A 210 14.28 -15.31 6.57
C GLU A 210 14.46 -14.91 8.04
N ASP A 211 14.91 -13.69 8.34
CA ASP A 211 15.04 -13.22 9.73
C ASP A 211 13.67 -13.16 10.44
N TRP A 212 12.61 -12.72 9.73
CA TRP A 212 11.26 -12.73 10.29
C TRP A 212 10.75 -14.15 10.54
N LEU A 213 10.93 -15.07 9.59
CA LEU A 213 10.55 -16.48 9.74
C LEU A 213 11.29 -17.14 10.90
N ALA A 214 12.60 -16.86 11.05
CA ALA A 214 13.43 -17.43 12.11
C ALA A 214 13.03 -16.97 13.53
N ARG A 215 12.42 -15.79 13.64
CA ARG A 215 12.05 -15.20 14.95
C ARG A 215 10.56 -15.20 15.24
N ARG A 216 9.73 -15.72 14.34
CA ARG A 216 8.28 -15.69 14.52
C ARG A 216 7.87 -16.53 15.75
N PRO A 217 7.02 -16.01 16.64
CA PRO A 217 6.50 -16.80 17.77
C PRO A 217 5.57 -17.90 17.26
N GLN A 218 5.96 -19.17 17.47
CA GLN A 218 5.22 -20.36 17.00
C GLN A 218 3.89 -20.59 17.74
N TYR A 219 3.68 -19.94 18.89
CA TYR A 219 2.58 -20.25 19.83
C TYR A 219 1.47 -19.18 19.91
N ALA A 220 1.46 -18.20 19.01
CA ALA A 220 0.36 -17.23 18.95
C ALA A 220 -0.86 -17.86 18.26
N GLU A 221 -1.56 -18.78 18.94
CA GLU A 221 -2.74 -19.50 18.44
C GLU A 221 -3.99 -18.61 18.18
N GLY A 222 -3.85 -17.28 18.19
CA GLY A 222 -4.97 -16.37 18.43
C GLY A 222 -5.63 -15.69 17.23
N GLU A 223 -4.93 -15.37 16.14
CA GLU A 223 -5.47 -14.45 15.14
C GLU A 223 -5.44 -14.99 13.70
N ASN A 224 -6.62 -15.08 13.07
CA ASN A 224 -6.76 -15.41 11.65
C ASN A 224 -5.93 -14.48 10.75
N GLU A 225 -5.72 -13.23 11.18
CA GLU A 225 -4.92 -12.24 10.47
C GLU A 225 -3.46 -12.65 10.37
N ASP A 226 -2.90 -13.25 11.42
CA ASP A 226 -1.52 -13.73 11.42
C ASP A 226 -1.33 -14.92 10.49
N ARG A 227 -2.33 -15.81 10.41
CA ARG A 227 -2.31 -16.96 9.49
C ARG A 227 -2.38 -16.51 8.02
N GLU A 228 -3.25 -15.55 7.71
CA GLU A 228 -3.33 -14.97 6.36
C GLU A 228 -2.06 -14.18 6.01
N GLY A 229 -1.53 -13.43 6.96
CA GLY A 229 -0.28 -12.69 6.81
C GLY A 229 0.91 -13.62 6.53
N TYR A 230 1.03 -14.71 7.29
CA TYR A 230 2.06 -15.73 7.07
C TYR A 230 1.94 -16.37 5.69
N ALA A 231 0.73 -16.78 5.28
CA ALA A 231 0.52 -17.35 3.95
C ALA A 231 0.96 -16.38 2.83
N LYS A 232 0.68 -15.08 2.96
CA LYS A 232 1.13 -14.06 2.00
C LYS A 232 2.64 -13.87 1.99
N VAL A 233 3.30 -13.94 3.15
CA VAL A 233 4.78 -13.89 3.23
C VAL A 233 5.38 -15.10 2.51
N MET A 234 4.84 -16.30 2.75
CA MET A 234 5.28 -17.53 2.09
C MET A 234 5.05 -17.46 0.58
N GLU A 235 3.89 -16.99 0.14
CA GLU A 235 3.57 -16.76 -1.27
C GLU A 235 4.60 -15.83 -1.93
N LEU A 236 4.86 -14.67 -1.30
CA LEU A 236 5.85 -13.72 -1.79
C LEU A 236 7.25 -14.35 -1.85
N TYR A 237 7.63 -15.08 -0.81
CA TYR A 237 8.96 -15.67 -0.70
C TYR A 237 9.22 -16.73 -1.78
N CYS A 238 8.33 -17.73 -1.87
CA CYS A 238 8.53 -18.88 -2.73
C CYS A 238 8.17 -18.62 -4.19
N LEU A 239 7.21 -17.73 -4.49
CA LEU A 239 6.77 -17.49 -5.87
C LEU A 239 7.40 -16.27 -6.53
N HIS A 240 8.01 -15.37 -5.76
CA HIS A 240 8.58 -14.14 -6.32
C HIS A 240 10.04 -13.92 -5.93
N VAL A 241 10.40 -14.04 -4.65
CA VAL A 241 11.76 -13.74 -4.18
C VAL A 241 12.75 -14.82 -4.63
N LEU A 242 12.52 -16.08 -4.26
CA LEU A 242 13.42 -17.19 -4.60
C LEU A 242 13.55 -17.43 -6.11
N PRO A 243 12.45 -17.43 -6.91
CA PRO A 243 12.55 -17.50 -8.36
C PRO A 243 13.41 -16.41 -9.01
N ARG A 244 13.37 -15.18 -8.47
CA ARG A 244 14.23 -14.09 -8.95
C ARG A 244 15.70 -14.23 -8.58
N LEU A 245 16.01 -15.06 -7.59
CA LEU A 245 17.38 -15.44 -7.21
C LEU A 245 17.81 -16.75 -7.89
N GLU A 246 16.97 -17.31 -8.75
CA GLU A 246 17.18 -18.62 -9.39
C GLU A 246 17.24 -19.81 -8.41
N ASP A 247 16.79 -19.61 -7.16
CA ASP A 247 16.76 -20.60 -6.09
C ASP A 247 15.50 -21.49 -6.15
N TRP A 248 15.20 -22.04 -7.34
CA TRP A 248 13.95 -22.79 -7.60
C TRP A 248 13.83 -24.07 -6.78
N ASP A 249 14.91 -24.84 -6.70
CA ASP A 249 14.92 -26.13 -5.99
C ASP A 249 14.78 -25.91 -4.47
N TYR A 250 15.48 -24.90 -3.94
CA TYR A 250 15.34 -24.49 -2.54
C TYR A 250 13.90 -24.09 -2.19
N ALA A 251 13.23 -23.34 -3.07
CA ALA A 251 11.83 -22.95 -2.86
C ALA A 251 10.87 -24.15 -2.86
N GLU A 252 11.09 -25.14 -3.73
CA GLU A 252 10.30 -26.36 -3.78
C GLU A 252 10.52 -27.22 -2.53
N ASP A 253 11.78 -27.43 -2.11
CA ASP A 253 12.12 -28.18 -0.90
C ASP A 253 11.55 -27.50 0.35
N PHE A 254 11.71 -26.18 0.45
CA PHE A 254 11.17 -25.40 1.57
C PHE A 254 9.66 -25.59 1.71
N LEU A 255 8.90 -25.55 0.60
CA LEU A 255 7.46 -25.80 0.62
C LEU A 255 7.08 -27.24 0.95
N GLN A 256 7.92 -28.22 0.62
CA GLN A 256 7.67 -29.62 1.00
C GLN A 256 7.75 -29.81 2.52
N TYR A 257 8.76 -29.20 3.17
CA TYR A 257 9.01 -29.34 4.61
C TYR A 257 8.19 -28.40 5.49
N GLU A 258 7.56 -27.37 4.92
CA GLU A 258 6.66 -26.47 5.64
C GLU A 258 5.58 -27.26 6.40
N ARG A 259 5.10 -26.81 7.55
CA ARG A 259 4.05 -27.51 8.34
C ARG A 259 2.90 -26.60 8.73
N GLU A 260 3.13 -25.31 8.81
CA GLU A 260 2.16 -24.33 9.30
C GLU A 260 1.15 -23.91 8.21
N LEU A 261 1.60 -23.94 6.96
CA LEU A 261 0.73 -23.59 5.83
C LEU A 261 -0.33 -24.67 5.61
N ALA A 262 -1.57 -24.23 5.34
CA ALA A 262 -2.68 -25.13 4.99
C ALA A 262 -2.29 -26.01 3.79
N PRO A 263 -2.63 -27.31 3.80
CA PRO A 263 -2.15 -28.26 2.80
C PRO A 263 -2.60 -27.91 1.38
N ASP A 264 -3.80 -27.35 1.24
CA ASP A 264 -4.33 -26.91 -0.06
C ASP A 264 -3.56 -25.70 -0.60
N THR A 265 -3.29 -24.70 0.26
CA THR A 265 -2.49 -23.52 -0.10
C THR A 265 -1.08 -23.92 -0.49
N ARG A 266 -0.46 -24.86 0.25
CA ARG A 266 0.86 -25.40 -0.08
C ARG A 266 0.89 -26.11 -1.43
N LYS A 267 -0.07 -27.01 -1.69
CA LYS A 267 -0.19 -27.70 -2.99
C LYS A 267 -0.35 -26.71 -4.14
N TYR A 268 -1.16 -25.67 -3.94
CA TYR A 268 -1.33 -24.58 -4.91
C TYR A 268 -0.02 -23.82 -5.16
N MET A 269 0.76 -23.52 -4.13
CA MET A 269 2.03 -22.83 -4.30
C MET A 269 3.06 -23.70 -5.01
N ILE A 270 3.17 -24.99 -4.68
CA ILE A 270 4.07 -25.94 -5.37
C ILE A 270 3.71 -26.04 -6.86
N SER A 271 2.43 -26.18 -7.19
CA SER A 271 2.00 -26.26 -8.59
C SER A 271 2.26 -24.95 -9.35
N SER A 272 2.01 -23.81 -8.72
CA SER A 272 2.29 -22.47 -9.27
C SER A 272 3.79 -22.28 -9.52
N LEU A 273 4.63 -22.69 -8.58
CA LEU A 273 6.10 -22.62 -8.70
C LEU A 273 6.60 -23.44 -9.88
N ARG A 274 6.14 -24.69 -10.02
CA ARG A 274 6.49 -25.54 -11.17
C ARG A 274 6.04 -24.93 -12.50
N SER A 275 4.85 -24.31 -12.53
CA SER A 275 4.36 -23.60 -13.71
C SER A 275 5.21 -22.37 -14.06
N LEU A 276 5.67 -21.61 -13.05
CA LEU A 276 6.56 -20.47 -13.27
C LEU A 276 7.93 -20.92 -13.78
N ARG A 277 8.46 -22.04 -13.25
CA ARG A 277 9.73 -22.62 -13.69
C ARG A 277 9.68 -23.04 -15.16
N THR A 278 8.64 -23.77 -15.58
CA THR A 278 8.49 -24.17 -17.00
C THR A 278 8.34 -22.96 -17.93
N GLN A 279 7.65 -21.92 -17.49
CA GLN A 279 7.56 -20.65 -18.22
C GLN A 279 8.91 -19.94 -18.34
N ALA A 280 9.71 -19.88 -17.26
CA ALA A 280 11.03 -19.27 -17.27
C ALA A 280 12.01 -20.01 -18.21
N THR A 281 12.03 -21.34 -18.16
CA THR A 281 12.90 -22.17 -19.01
C THR A 281 12.53 -22.06 -20.49
N SER A 282 11.23 -22.02 -20.83
CA SER A 282 10.79 -21.82 -22.22
C SER A 282 11.09 -20.40 -22.75
N ALA A 283 11.05 -19.38 -21.89
CA ALA A 283 11.46 -18.04 -22.27
C ALA A 283 12.98 -17.96 -22.56
N GLN A 284 13.81 -18.64 -21.77
CA GLN A 284 15.26 -18.68 -21.97
C GLN A 284 15.66 -19.44 -23.25
N SER A 285 14.98 -20.55 -23.58
CA SER A 285 15.29 -21.29 -24.82
C SER A 285 14.95 -20.49 -26.09
N SER A 286 13.93 -19.62 -26.02
CA SER A 286 13.54 -18.77 -27.16
C SER A 286 14.51 -17.63 -27.48
N SER A 287 15.29 -17.14 -26.50
CA SER A 287 16.28 -16.08 -26.75
C SER A 287 17.59 -16.62 -27.32
N ALA A 288 17.98 -17.84 -26.97
CA ALA A 288 19.23 -18.45 -27.44
C ALA A 288 19.25 -18.73 -28.96
N THR A 289 18.09 -18.98 -29.58
CA THR A 289 17.99 -19.36 -31.00
C THR A 289 17.95 -18.17 -31.97
N LYS A 290 17.73 -16.94 -31.49
CA LYS A 290 17.62 -15.75 -32.36
C LYS A 290 18.97 -15.07 -32.67
N GLY A 291 20.06 -15.51 -32.05
CA GLY A 291 21.41 -14.94 -32.25
C GLY A 291 22.26 -15.65 -33.31
N MET A 292 21.81 -16.78 -33.85
CA MET A 292 22.57 -17.49 -34.89
C MET A 292 22.19 -16.90 -36.25
N VAL A 293 22.75 -15.72 -36.56
CA VAL A 293 22.81 -15.21 -37.94
C VAL A 293 23.47 -16.31 -38.76
N PRO A 294 22.81 -16.87 -39.78
CA PRO A 294 23.46 -17.80 -40.68
C PRO A 294 24.60 -17.05 -41.36
N SER A 295 25.84 -17.32 -40.94
CA SER A 295 27.04 -16.87 -41.65
C SER A 295 26.84 -17.21 -43.11
N THR A 296 26.69 -16.17 -43.90
CA THR A 296 26.61 -16.24 -45.35
C THR A 296 27.93 -16.86 -45.80
N SER A 297 27.83 -18.08 -46.32
CA SER A 297 28.92 -18.82 -46.92
C SER A 297 29.58 -17.99 -48.03
N GLU A 298 30.81 -17.54 -47.80
CA GLU A 298 31.74 -17.24 -48.88
C GLU A 298 32.10 -18.55 -49.61
N PRO A 299 32.16 -18.56 -50.95
CA PRO A 299 32.45 -19.75 -51.73
C PRO A 299 33.96 -20.05 -51.76
N ASN A 300 34.32 -21.18 -51.14
CA ASN A 300 35.24 -22.22 -51.60
C ASN A 300 36.23 -21.86 -52.73
N LEU A 301 37.54 -21.88 -52.47
CA LEU A 301 38.55 -22.45 -53.39
C LEU A 301 39.83 -22.95 -52.68
N THR A 302 40.16 -24.21 -53.01
CA THR A 302 41.45 -24.95 -53.01
C THR A 302 41.84 -25.91 -51.85
N PRO A 303 42.18 -27.18 -52.19
CA PRO A 303 42.64 -28.21 -51.25
C PRO A 303 44.16 -28.48 -51.33
N SER A 304 44.79 -28.79 -50.20
CA SER A 304 46.00 -29.65 -50.00
C SER A 304 46.57 -29.28 -48.62
N ARG A 305 46.95 -30.17 -47.69
CA ARG A 305 47.72 -31.42 -47.77
C ARG A 305 47.62 -32.12 -46.37
N PRO A 306 47.88 -33.43 -46.22
CA PRO A 306 47.83 -34.13 -44.93
C PRO A 306 49.22 -34.23 -44.27
N VAL A 307 49.26 -34.56 -42.96
CA VAL A 307 50.13 -35.57 -42.30
C VAL A 307 49.99 -35.45 -40.75
N SER A 308 49.93 -36.62 -40.12
CA SER A 308 49.70 -36.99 -38.71
C SER A 308 50.85 -36.64 -37.72
N PRO A 309 51.05 -37.33 -36.57
CA PRO A 309 50.42 -37.22 -35.24
C PRO A 309 51.44 -37.02 -34.09
N ALA A 310 51.01 -36.66 -32.86
CA ALA A 310 51.65 -37.15 -31.61
C ALA A 310 50.95 -36.67 -30.32
N ARG A 311 50.86 -37.62 -29.37
CA ARG A 311 50.62 -37.47 -27.92
C ARG A 311 51.63 -36.54 -27.24
N SER A 312 51.23 -35.90 -26.15
CA SER A 312 52.00 -35.88 -24.90
C SER A 312 51.11 -35.48 -23.71
N ASP A 313 51.25 -36.26 -22.65
CA ASP A 313 50.73 -36.05 -21.31
C ASP A 313 51.51 -34.95 -20.55
N SER A 314 50.92 -34.49 -19.45
CA SER A 314 51.56 -33.96 -18.23
C SER A 314 51.53 -32.44 -17.97
N SER A 315 50.69 -32.10 -16.98
CA SER A 315 51.07 -31.45 -15.71
C SER A 315 51.48 -29.98 -15.61
N ALA A 316 50.79 -29.33 -14.66
CA ALA A 316 51.31 -28.43 -13.62
C ALA A 316 51.64 -26.95 -13.94
N SER A 317 50.76 -26.10 -13.41
CA SER A 317 51.05 -24.99 -12.48
C SER A 317 51.76 -23.72 -12.96
N SER A 318 51.31 -22.62 -12.33
CA SER A 318 51.91 -21.28 -12.20
C SER A 318 51.36 -20.25 -13.20
N SER A 319 50.48 -19.35 -12.76
CA SER A 319 50.76 -18.15 -11.95
C SER A 319 51.44 -17.03 -12.73
N SER A 320 50.75 -15.89 -12.75
CA SER A 320 51.24 -14.51 -12.80
C SER A 320 51.22 -13.74 -14.13
N SER A 321 50.78 -12.49 -13.96
CA SER A 321 51.29 -11.28 -14.61
C SER A 321 50.59 -10.76 -15.86
N GLY A 322 49.65 -9.84 -15.60
CA GLY A 322 49.74 -8.45 -16.08
C GLY A 322 49.91 -8.25 -17.57
N SER A 323 48.80 -8.01 -18.27
CA SER A 323 48.84 -7.33 -19.57
C SER A 323 47.84 -6.18 -19.61
N THR A 324 48.42 -5.00 -19.67
CA THR A 324 47.80 -3.69 -19.81
C THR A 324 47.54 -3.44 -21.29
N HIS A 325 46.29 -3.45 -21.74
CA HIS A 325 45.91 -2.86 -23.02
C HIS A 325 44.59 -2.08 -22.88
N THR A 326 44.73 -0.80 -22.53
CA THR A 326 43.67 0.20 -22.65
C THR A 326 43.63 0.67 -24.11
N ALA A 327 42.77 0.07 -24.92
CA ALA A 327 42.44 0.59 -26.24
C ALA A 327 41.40 1.70 -26.10
N THR A 328 41.75 2.91 -26.55
CA THR A 328 40.87 4.06 -26.67
C THR A 328 40.03 3.96 -27.95
N PRO A 329 38.69 4.05 -27.90
CA PRO A 329 37.89 4.34 -29.08
C PRO A 329 37.68 5.84 -29.25
N THR A 330 38.26 6.35 -30.33
CA THR A 330 38.03 7.67 -30.92
C THR A 330 36.55 7.92 -31.24
N THR A 331 36.10 9.11 -30.85
CA THR A 331 34.85 9.79 -31.23
C THR A 331 34.66 9.93 -32.74
N PRO A 332 33.40 9.90 -33.22
CA PRO A 332 32.98 10.82 -34.27
C PRO A 332 31.72 11.63 -33.91
N ARG A 333 31.84 12.96 -34.05
CA ARG A 333 30.74 13.95 -34.08
C ARG A 333 29.83 13.70 -35.28
N PRO A 334 28.50 13.89 -35.16
CA PRO A 334 27.64 14.18 -36.30
C PRO A 334 27.17 15.64 -36.27
N ASN A 335 27.67 16.43 -37.23
CA ASN A 335 27.06 17.70 -37.63
C ASN A 335 26.90 17.65 -39.15
N GLY A 336 25.67 17.46 -39.62
CA GLY A 336 25.40 17.27 -41.04
C GLY A 336 23.93 17.44 -41.37
N LYS A 337 23.55 18.68 -41.70
CA LYS A 337 22.28 19.05 -42.32
C LYS A 337 22.26 18.50 -43.75
N GLY A 338 21.24 17.72 -44.11
CA GLY A 338 21.02 17.25 -45.48
C GLY A 338 19.55 16.93 -45.73
N LYS A 339 18.92 17.75 -46.58
CA LYS A 339 17.57 17.57 -47.13
C LYS A 339 17.64 16.73 -48.41
N ALA A 340 16.79 15.71 -48.54
CA ALA A 340 16.23 15.13 -49.77
C ALA A 340 15.41 13.90 -49.31
N ALA A 341 14.09 13.74 -49.49
CA ALA A 341 13.22 13.81 -50.67
C ALA A 341 13.63 12.83 -51.79
N LEU A 342 12.99 11.65 -51.85
CA LEU A 342 12.21 11.08 -52.96
C LEU A 342 11.84 9.58 -52.72
N TYR A 343 10.65 9.19 -53.20
CA TYR A 343 9.86 7.93 -53.06
C TYR A 343 10.33 6.77 -54.01
N PRO A 344 9.57 5.66 -54.29
CA PRO A 344 8.56 4.82 -53.59
C PRO A 344 9.01 3.31 -53.55
N VAL A 345 8.30 2.27 -53.06
CA VAL A 345 7.26 1.40 -53.71
C VAL A 345 6.62 0.45 -52.66
N SER A 346 5.29 0.22 -52.70
CA SER A 346 4.53 -0.81 -51.95
C SER A 346 4.58 -2.20 -52.66
N PRO A 347 4.13 -3.37 -52.12
CA PRO A 347 2.77 -3.60 -51.57
C PRO A 347 2.69 -4.56 -50.37
N LEU A 348 1.81 -4.30 -49.39
CA LEU A 348 1.32 -5.34 -48.49
C LEU A 348 -0.18 -5.21 -48.22
N THR A 349 -0.72 -6.39 -48.01
CA THR A 349 -2.08 -6.89 -47.98
C THR A 349 -2.97 -6.31 -46.88
N SER A 350 -4.27 -6.34 -47.18
CA SER A 350 -5.42 -6.15 -46.30
C SER A 350 -5.31 -6.82 -44.93
N MET A 351 -5.76 -6.15 -43.86
CA MET A 351 -6.99 -6.52 -43.12
C MET A 351 -7.32 -5.52 -41.99
N SER A 352 -8.55 -5.02 -42.09
CA SER A 352 -9.57 -4.84 -41.05
C SER A 352 -9.26 -4.18 -39.71
N THR A 353 -9.91 -3.01 -39.54
CA THR A 353 -10.61 -2.49 -38.34
C THR A 353 -9.77 -2.12 -37.13
N SER A 354 -10.02 -1.07 -36.37
CA SER A 354 -10.82 0.16 -36.43
C SER A 354 -10.47 0.86 -35.11
N THR A 355 -10.47 2.20 -35.13
CA THR A 355 -10.67 3.10 -33.97
C THR A 355 -9.64 3.00 -32.82
N SER A 356 -8.57 3.81 -32.82
CA SER A 356 -8.57 5.23 -32.40
C SER A 356 -9.16 5.49 -31.01
N SER A 357 -8.23 5.71 -30.08
CA SER A 357 -8.17 6.86 -29.16
C SER A 357 -9.19 6.93 -28.02
N GLN A 358 -8.70 6.84 -26.77
CA GLN A 358 -8.68 7.94 -25.77
C GLN A 358 -8.51 7.40 -24.33
N SER A 359 -7.39 7.78 -23.71
CA SER A 359 -7.28 8.43 -22.38
C SER A 359 -8.04 7.79 -21.19
N ILE A 360 -7.39 7.00 -20.32
CA ILE A 360 -6.61 7.38 -19.11
C ILE A 360 -7.38 8.27 -18.10
N SER A 361 -7.57 7.74 -16.87
CA SER A 361 -7.74 8.39 -15.54
C SER A 361 -9.03 7.99 -14.81
N SER A 362 -9.15 7.81 -13.49
CA SER A 362 -8.23 7.64 -12.35
C SER A 362 -9.10 7.08 -11.20
N ALA A 363 -8.67 6.00 -10.54
CA ALA A 363 -9.39 5.42 -9.41
C ALA A 363 -8.74 5.83 -8.08
N THR A 364 -9.27 6.88 -7.46
CA THR A 364 -9.14 7.09 -6.01
C THR A 364 -10.35 7.90 -5.52
N THR A 365 -11.22 7.31 -4.70
CA THR A 365 -11.49 7.75 -3.31
C THR A 365 -12.72 7.06 -2.70
N SER A 366 -12.49 6.58 -1.48
CA SER A 366 -13.31 6.63 -0.27
C SER A 366 -14.80 6.95 -0.36
N ARG A 367 -15.61 6.14 0.34
CA ARG A 367 -16.86 6.61 0.95
C ARG A 367 -16.73 6.65 2.48
N THR A 368 -16.97 7.86 2.97
CA THR A 368 -17.17 8.29 4.35
C THR A 368 -18.46 7.70 4.91
N VAL A 369 -18.39 7.23 6.16
CA VAL A 369 -19.54 6.86 6.99
C VAL A 369 -19.93 8.09 7.82
N THR A 370 -21.16 8.55 7.69
CA THR A 370 -21.80 9.50 8.63
C THR A 370 -22.89 8.76 9.41
N PRO A 371 -23.02 8.97 10.73
CA PRO A 371 -24.11 8.41 11.52
C PRO A 371 -25.37 9.26 11.31
N SER A 372 -26.52 8.62 11.08
CA SER A 372 -27.83 9.27 11.14
C SER A 372 -28.63 8.63 12.26
N ASN A 373 -28.95 9.44 13.27
CA ASN A 373 -30.09 9.24 14.15
C ASN A 373 -31.36 9.03 13.30
N ALA A 374 -32.16 8.02 13.62
CA ALA A 374 -33.54 7.93 13.20
C ALA A 374 -34.34 7.13 14.24
N HIS A 375 -35.46 7.75 14.61
CA HIS A 375 -36.39 7.38 15.66
C HIS A 375 -36.86 5.92 15.63
N THR A 376 -36.78 5.31 16.81
CA THR A 376 -37.54 4.13 17.23
C THR A 376 -39.01 4.49 17.38
N THR A 377 -39.82 4.10 16.39
CA THR A 377 -41.28 3.96 16.56
C THR A 377 -41.59 2.61 17.25
N PRO A 378 -42.48 2.59 18.27
CA PRO A 378 -42.68 1.41 19.11
C PRO A 378 -43.69 0.40 18.52
N PRO A 379 -43.66 -0.87 18.97
CA PRO A 379 -44.53 -1.91 18.46
C PRO A 379 -45.97 -1.80 18.99
N ARG A 380 -46.89 -1.92 18.05
CA ARG A 380 -48.33 -2.10 18.17
C ARG A 380 -48.65 -3.33 19.04
N ARG A 381 -48.97 -3.12 20.32
CA ARG A 381 -49.57 -4.14 21.19
C ARG A 381 -51.08 -3.92 21.25
N ARG A 382 -51.82 -4.90 20.71
CA ARG A 382 -53.26 -5.08 20.93
C ARG A 382 -53.54 -5.12 22.43
N SER A 383 -54.37 -4.23 22.92
CA SER A 383 -55.14 -4.44 24.15
C SER A 383 -56.47 -3.69 24.02
N ARG A 384 -57.50 -4.43 24.36
CA ARG A 384 -58.91 -4.21 24.11
C ARG A 384 -59.52 -3.88 25.47
N SER A 385 -59.94 -2.64 25.69
CA SER A 385 -60.97 -2.33 26.68
C SER A 385 -61.55 -0.95 26.37
N ALA A 386 -62.79 -0.97 25.88
CA ALA A 386 -63.71 0.16 25.92
C ALA A 386 -64.11 0.46 27.38
N ILE A 387 -64.90 1.53 27.55
CA ILE A 387 -65.57 2.04 28.77
C ILE A 387 -64.78 3.22 29.40
N ARG A 388 -65.30 4.40 29.75
CA ARG A 388 -66.58 5.13 29.54
C ARG A 388 -66.38 6.46 30.31
N THR A 389 -66.78 7.59 29.71
CA THR A 389 -67.38 8.81 30.33
C THR A 389 -66.79 9.50 31.59
N LYS A 390 -66.47 10.80 31.40
CA LYS A 390 -67.14 12.00 31.99
C LYS A 390 -66.83 12.45 33.44
N ALA A 391 -66.77 13.80 33.58
CA ALA A 391 -66.91 14.65 34.78
C ALA A 391 -65.72 14.61 35.77
N ASP A 392 -65.36 15.64 36.55
CA ASP A 392 -65.83 17.02 36.75
C ASP A 392 -64.77 17.76 37.60
N HIS A 393 -64.79 19.10 37.52
CA HIS A 393 -64.58 20.12 38.57
C HIS A 393 -63.35 20.21 39.52
N LEU A 394 -63.05 21.50 39.79
CA LEU A 394 -62.50 22.15 41.00
C LEU A 394 -60.99 22.09 41.19
N GLY A 395 -60.29 23.19 40.95
CA GLY A 395 -59.89 24.18 41.99
C GLY A 395 -58.35 24.20 41.99
N THR A 396 -57.56 25.24 42.26
CA THR A 396 -57.69 26.47 43.03
C THR A 396 -56.40 27.23 42.66
N GLY A 397 -56.47 28.46 42.14
CA GLY A 397 -56.09 29.68 42.88
C GLY A 397 -54.59 29.80 43.20
N VAL A 398 -53.91 30.80 42.61
CA VAL A 398 -53.19 31.89 43.32
C VAL A 398 -52.56 32.84 42.29
N SER A 399 -52.95 34.11 42.40
CA SER A 399 -52.46 35.30 41.70
C SER A 399 -51.32 35.98 42.47
N LEU A 400 -50.48 36.73 41.77
CA LEU A 400 -49.86 38.00 42.21
C LEU A 400 -49.17 38.61 40.96
N ASP A 401 -49.72 39.64 40.31
CA ASP A 401 -49.68 41.09 40.63
C ASP A 401 -48.25 41.66 40.74
N THR A 402 -47.88 42.88 40.32
CA THR A 402 -48.43 44.01 39.54
C THR A 402 -47.40 45.15 39.75
N SER A 403 -47.42 46.20 38.90
CA SER A 403 -46.74 47.52 39.00
C SER A 403 -45.49 47.64 38.10
N GLY A 404 -45.40 48.51 37.09
CA GLY A 404 -46.19 49.70 36.77
C GLY A 404 -45.62 50.93 37.46
N ASP A 405 -44.72 51.66 36.79
CA ASP A 405 -44.54 53.08 37.09
C ASP A 405 -44.18 53.86 35.81
N THR A 406 -44.76 55.05 35.75
CA THR A 406 -44.98 55.92 34.60
C THR A 406 -44.47 57.29 34.97
N THR A 407 -43.57 57.87 34.19
CA THR A 407 -43.38 59.32 34.15
C THR A 407 -43.11 59.78 32.72
N ALA A 408 -43.95 60.70 32.28
CA ALA A 408 -43.99 61.31 30.95
C ALA A 408 -43.33 62.70 30.95
N VAL A 409 -43.35 63.36 29.77
CA VAL A 409 -43.14 64.80 29.46
C VAL A 409 -41.78 65.12 28.77
N PRO A 410 -41.67 66.01 27.75
CA PRO A 410 -42.47 66.26 26.53
C PRO A 410 -41.62 66.41 25.20
N HIS A 411 -42.32 66.54 24.06
CA HIS A 411 -41.88 66.78 22.65
C HIS A 411 -41.14 68.13 22.36
N PRO A 412 -40.80 68.52 21.10
CA PRO A 412 -40.10 67.84 19.97
C PRO A 412 -39.03 68.74 19.28
N LEU A 413 -38.17 68.17 18.41
CA LEU A 413 -37.43 68.91 17.37
C LEU A 413 -37.51 68.17 16.02
N PRO A 414 -37.64 68.89 14.89
CA PRO A 414 -37.91 68.30 13.58
C PRO A 414 -36.65 67.67 12.96
N ARG A 415 -36.73 66.37 12.67
CA ARG A 415 -35.66 65.62 12.00
C ARG A 415 -35.89 65.67 10.47
N PRO A 416 -34.87 66.01 9.66
CA PRO A 416 -34.99 66.08 8.20
C PRO A 416 -35.23 64.69 7.57
N PRO A 417 -35.82 64.62 6.36
CA PRO A 417 -36.24 63.38 5.73
C PRO A 417 -35.05 62.47 5.44
N ARG A 418 -35.02 61.32 6.12
CA ARG A 418 -34.07 60.23 5.89
C ARG A 418 -34.48 59.52 4.60
N ALA A 419 -33.58 59.50 3.61
CA ALA A 419 -33.77 58.79 2.36
C ALA A 419 -34.14 57.31 2.60
N ALA A 420 -35.01 56.78 1.74
CA ALA A 420 -35.46 55.39 1.76
C ALA A 420 -34.26 54.43 1.77
N PRO A 421 -34.26 53.39 2.62
CA PRO A 421 -33.22 52.38 2.59
C PRO A 421 -33.33 51.64 1.25
N LEU A 422 -32.28 51.74 0.43
CA LEU A 422 -32.05 50.83 -0.68
C LEU A 422 -31.97 49.41 -0.09
N GLU A 423 -33.05 48.66 -0.27
CA GLU A 423 -33.15 47.25 0.05
C GLU A 423 -32.16 46.50 -0.85
N ALA A 424 -30.98 46.21 -0.30
CA ALA A 424 -29.99 45.40 -0.96
C ALA A 424 -30.57 43.98 -1.17
N PRO A 425 -30.55 43.45 -2.41
CA PRO A 425 -31.14 42.15 -2.70
C PRO A 425 -30.45 41.07 -1.86
N VAL A 426 -31.22 40.43 -0.99
CA VAL A 426 -30.76 39.34 -0.14
C VAL A 426 -30.27 38.19 -1.04
N PRO A 427 -28.99 37.80 -0.98
CA PRO A 427 -28.47 36.73 -1.82
C PRO A 427 -29.09 35.40 -1.38
N HIS A 428 -30.02 34.89 -2.18
CA HIS A 428 -30.54 33.54 -2.00
C HIS A 428 -29.44 32.51 -2.26
N VAL A 429 -29.14 31.73 -1.21
CA VAL A 429 -28.14 30.67 -1.24
C VAL A 429 -28.56 29.66 -2.33
N PRO A 430 -27.70 29.37 -3.32
CA PRO A 430 -28.08 28.54 -4.45
C PRO A 430 -28.43 27.12 -3.97
N ASN A 431 -29.68 26.73 -4.26
CA ASN A 431 -30.22 25.42 -3.94
C ASN A 431 -29.33 24.33 -4.56
N THR A 432 -28.88 23.36 -3.77
CA THR A 432 -27.94 22.30 -4.18
C THR A 432 -28.46 21.49 -5.37
N LEU A 433 -29.79 21.40 -5.51
CA LEU A 433 -30.43 20.77 -6.67
C LEU A 433 -30.19 21.53 -7.99
N ALA A 434 -30.05 22.86 -7.95
CA ALA A 434 -29.73 23.66 -9.14
C ALA A 434 -28.27 23.46 -9.58
N LEU A 435 -27.35 23.29 -8.63
CA LEU A 435 -25.96 22.94 -8.91
C LEU A 435 -25.84 21.53 -9.53
N ILE A 436 -26.58 20.55 -9.00
CA ILE A 436 -26.62 19.19 -9.59
C ILE A 436 -27.25 19.21 -10.98
N ARG A 437 -28.33 19.98 -11.17
CA ARG A 437 -29.00 20.08 -12.48
C ARG A 437 -28.13 20.77 -13.53
N SER A 438 -27.40 21.83 -13.15
CA SER A 438 -26.50 22.54 -14.06
C SER A 438 -25.27 21.71 -14.43
N THR A 439 -24.68 20.99 -13.48
CA THR A 439 -23.56 20.06 -13.75
C THR A 439 -23.99 18.86 -14.60
N CYS A 440 -25.15 18.27 -14.34
CA CYS A 440 -25.70 17.21 -15.21
C CYS A 440 -26.04 17.73 -16.61
N ALA A 441 -26.57 18.94 -16.74
CA ALA A 441 -26.88 19.53 -18.05
C ALA A 441 -25.61 19.82 -18.86
N ALA A 442 -24.53 20.27 -18.20
CA ALA A 442 -23.23 20.47 -18.84
C ALA A 442 -22.61 19.15 -19.31
N LEU A 443 -22.70 18.10 -18.48
CA LEU A 443 -22.20 16.76 -18.83
C LEU A 443 -22.99 16.15 -20.01
N ALA A 444 -24.30 16.36 -20.05
CA ALA A 444 -25.17 15.83 -21.09
C ALA A 444 -24.97 16.49 -22.46
N ARG A 445 -24.51 17.75 -22.52
CA ARG A 445 -24.27 18.46 -23.79
C ARG A 445 -22.94 18.10 -24.45
N GLY A 446 -21.94 17.65 -23.68
CA GLY A 446 -20.60 17.33 -24.21
C GLY A 446 -20.38 15.87 -24.58
N MET A 447 -21.26 14.95 -24.17
CA MET A 447 -21.07 13.51 -24.37
C MET A 447 -21.88 13.00 -25.57
N SER A 448 -21.18 12.37 -26.53
CA SER A 448 -21.84 11.58 -27.58
C SER A 448 -22.77 10.54 -26.96
N ARG A 449 -23.90 10.24 -27.62
CA ARG A 449 -24.90 9.26 -27.13
C ARG A 449 -24.29 7.91 -26.74
N ALA A 450 -23.25 7.47 -27.45
CA ALA A 450 -22.50 6.24 -27.12
C ALA A 450 -21.77 6.33 -25.77
N LYS A 451 -21.06 7.43 -25.51
CA LYS A 451 -20.37 7.66 -24.22
C LYS A 451 -21.37 7.76 -23.06
N LEU A 452 -22.53 8.39 -23.28
CA LEU A 452 -23.59 8.49 -22.27
C LEU A 452 -24.20 7.11 -21.95
N ALA A 453 -24.43 6.27 -22.97
CA ALA A 453 -24.92 4.90 -22.78
C ALA A 453 -23.92 4.06 -21.96
N VAL A 454 -22.63 4.14 -22.25
CA VAL A 454 -21.57 3.47 -21.47
C VAL A 454 -21.56 3.98 -20.03
N TYR A 455 -21.70 5.29 -19.82
CA TYR A 455 -21.74 5.87 -18.48
C TYR A 455 -22.95 5.39 -17.67
N VAL A 456 -24.14 5.36 -18.27
CA VAL A 456 -25.36 4.83 -17.63
C VAL A 456 -25.22 3.33 -17.34
N LEU A 457 -24.65 2.56 -18.26
CA LEU A 457 -24.41 1.13 -18.07
C LEU A 457 -23.48 0.89 -16.86
N VAL A 458 -22.35 1.59 -16.80
CA VAL A 458 -21.31 1.37 -15.78
C VAL A 458 -21.72 1.94 -14.42
N PHE A 459 -22.28 3.16 -14.38
CA PHE A 459 -22.54 3.85 -13.11
C PHE A 459 -23.96 3.66 -12.57
N VAL A 460 -24.91 3.21 -13.39
CA VAL A 460 -26.30 2.99 -12.95
C VAL A 460 -26.66 1.51 -13.01
N ALA A 461 -26.44 0.84 -14.14
CA ALA A 461 -26.86 -0.55 -14.30
C ALA A 461 -26.02 -1.52 -13.46
N VAL A 462 -24.68 -1.40 -13.44
CA VAL A 462 -23.81 -2.30 -12.65
C VAL A 462 -24.08 -2.22 -11.14
N PRO A 463 -24.22 -1.03 -10.51
CA PRO A 463 -24.58 -0.94 -9.10
C PRO A 463 -25.98 -1.47 -8.78
N LEU A 464 -26.96 -1.21 -9.64
CA LEU A 464 -28.32 -1.75 -9.47
C LEU A 464 -28.34 -3.27 -9.58
N LEU A 465 -27.64 -3.84 -10.56
CA LEU A 465 -27.54 -5.29 -10.72
C LEU A 465 -26.82 -5.92 -9.51
N SER A 466 -25.75 -5.28 -9.03
CA SER A 466 -25.04 -5.69 -7.81
C SER A 466 -25.93 -5.63 -6.57
N PHE A 467 -26.76 -4.60 -6.46
CA PHE A 467 -27.72 -4.43 -5.36
C PHE A 467 -28.81 -5.52 -5.40
N VAL A 468 -29.40 -5.78 -6.57
CA VAL A 468 -30.41 -6.83 -6.75
C VAL A 468 -29.83 -8.21 -6.45
N LEU A 469 -28.62 -8.51 -6.92
CA LEU A 469 -27.92 -9.76 -6.62
C LEU A 469 -27.60 -9.89 -5.12
N ARG A 470 -27.21 -8.79 -4.47
CA ARG A 470 -26.99 -8.76 -3.02
C ARG A 470 -28.27 -9.02 -2.23
N VAL A 471 -29.38 -8.37 -2.60
CA VAL A 471 -30.70 -8.54 -1.95
C VAL A 471 -31.24 -9.96 -2.15
N ARG A 472 -31.05 -10.56 -3.34
CA ARG A 472 -31.38 -11.97 -3.60
C ARG A 472 -30.54 -12.93 -2.75
N ARG A 473 -29.24 -12.68 -2.61
CA ARG A 473 -28.35 -13.50 -1.75
C ARG A 473 -28.72 -13.41 -0.27
N THR A 474 -29.14 -12.25 0.21
CA THR A 474 -29.60 -12.11 1.61
C THR A 474 -30.96 -12.74 1.85
N ARG A 475 -31.88 -12.73 0.87
CA ARG A 475 -33.19 -13.38 1.01
C ARG A 475 -33.13 -14.91 0.91
N GLY A 476 -32.15 -15.47 0.19
CA GLY A 476 -31.98 -16.93 0.07
C GLY A 476 -31.48 -17.63 1.34
N LYS A 477 -31.02 -16.90 2.37
CA LYS A 477 -30.54 -17.46 3.64
C LYS A 477 -31.56 -17.42 4.78
N ALA A 478 -32.70 -16.74 4.61
CA ALA A 478 -33.63 -16.46 5.71
C ALA A 478 -34.88 -17.34 5.72
N GLY A 479 -34.99 -18.39 4.89
CA GLY A 479 -36.17 -19.24 4.97
C GLY A 479 -36.07 -20.54 4.19
N ARG A 480 -35.62 -21.61 4.86
CA ARG A 480 -36.29 -22.92 4.87
C ARG A 480 -35.52 -23.87 5.77
N GLY A 481 -36.14 -24.27 6.87
CA GLY A 481 -35.82 -25.55 7.49
C GLY A 481 -36.24 -26.67 6.54
N SER A 482 -35.29 -27.49 6.13
CA SER A 482 -35.46 -28.80 5.48
C SER A 482 -34.04 -29.31 5.27
N GLY A 483 -33.54 -30.22 6.09
CA GLY A 483 -33.77 -31.64 5.92
C GLY A 483 -32.42 -32.25 5.50
N THR A 484 -31.94 -33.21 6.29
CA THR A 484 -30.64 -33.91 6.17
C THR A 484 -30.39 -34.61 4.82
N VAL A 485 -31.34 -34.54 3.89
CA VAL A 485 -31.29 -35.18 2.56
C VAL A 485 -30.60 -34.27 1.51
N GLU A 486 -30.64 -32.94 1.66
CA GLU A 486 -30.02 -32.03 0.68
C GLU A 486 -28.48 -31.96 0.81
N GLU A 487 -27.95 -32.25 1.99
CA GLU A 487 -26.51 -32.32 2.28
C GLU A 487 -25.85 -33.52 1.58
N VAL A 488 -26.57 -34.63 1.43
CA VAL A 488 -26.10 -35.83 0.70
C VAL A 488 -26.19 -35.63 -0.82
N ARG A 489 -27.23 -34.92 -1.31
CA ARG A 489 -27.34 -34.56 -2.73
C ARG A 489 -26.26 -33.56 -3.15
N ARG A 490 -25.85 -32.66 -2.25
CA ARG A 490 -24.75 -31.71 -2.47
C ARG A 490 -23.36 -32.36 -2.42
N ARG A 491 -23.21 -33.55 -1.82
CA ARG A 491 -21.95 -34.33 -1.81
C ARG A 491 -21.77 -35.26 -3.01
N LEU A 492 -22.83 -35.57 -3.75
CA LEU A 492 -22.77 -36.43 -4.95
C LEU A 492 -22.93 -35.67 -6.27
N GLY A 493 -23.39 -34.41 -6.24
CA GLY A 493 -23.53 -33.57 -7.42
C GLY A 493 -22.34 -32.65 -7.66
N GLY A 494 -21.32 -33.17 -8.36
CA GLY A 494 -20.49 -32.47 -9.35
C GLY A 494 -19.97 -31.07 -9.04
N ASP A 495 -18.64 -30.97 -9.06
CA ASP A 495 -17.76 -29.80 -9.15
C ASP A 495 -18.38 -28.54 -9.81
N GLY A 496 -19.24 -27.86 -9.05
CA GLY A 496 -19.95 -26.66 -9.45
C GLY A 496 -19.11 -25.44 -9.11
N LYS A 497 -17.92 -25.32 -9.70
CA LYS A 497 -17.18 -24.05 -9.76
C LYS A 497 -18.08 -23.09 -10.54
N GLY A 498 -18.92 -22.35 -9.81
CA GLY A 498 -20.04 -21.61 -10.37
C GLY A 498 -19.60 -20.76 -11.55
N ILE A 499 -20.46 -20.63 -12.56
CA ILE A 499 -20.18 -19.93 -13.82
C ILE A 499 -19.52 -18.54 -13.60
N VAL A 500 -19.84 -17.88 -12.48
CA VAL A 500 -19.24 -16.61 -12.05
C VAL A 500 -17.77 -16.74 -11.64
N ALA A 501 -17.36 -17.82 -10.98
CA ALA A 501 -15.96 -18.07 -10.63
C ALA A 501 -15.14 -18.38 -11.89
N ARG A 502 -15.69 -19.15 -12.85
CA ARG A 502 -15.04 -19.35 -14.17
C ARG A 502 -14.96 -18.06 -14.98
N ALA A 503 -15.98 -17.21 -14.95
CA ALA A 503 -15.95 -15.91 -15.61
C ALA A 503 -14.93 -14.95 -14.97
N TRP A 504 -14.78 -15.00 -13.64
CA TRP A 504 -13.78 -14.21 -12.92
C TRP A 504 -12.35 -14.69 -13.17
N GLU A 505 -12.14 -16.01 -13.18
CA GLU A 505 -10.85 -16.62 -13.51
C GLU A 505 -10.45 -16.33 -14.96
N GLY A 506 -11.41 -16.34 -15.89
CA GLY A 506 -11.19 -15.89 -17.28
C GLY A 506 -10.85 -14.40 -17.39
N LEU A 507 -11.51 -13.54 -16.61
CA LEU A 507 -11.23 -12.09 -16.58
C LEU A 507 -9.84 -11.79 -16.01
N VAL A 508 -9.45 -12.44 -14.91
CA VAL A 508 -8.12 -12.27 -14.30
C VAL A 508 -7.02 -12.77 -15.23
N ARG A 509 -7.25 -13.88 -15.93
CA ARG A 509 -6.28 -14.42 -16.91
C ARG A 509 -6.15 -13.54 -18.14
N ALA A 510 -7.25 -13.01 -18.67
CA ALA A 510 -7.22 -12.08 -19.80
C ALA A 510 -6.52 -10.74 -19.45
N VAL A 511 -6.68 -10.27 -18.20
CA VAL A 511 -5.97 -9.08 -17.68
C VAL A 511 -4.47 -9.39 -17.47
N GLY A 512 -4.12 -10.59 -17.01
CA GLY A 512 -2.74 -11.03 -16.89
C GLY A 512 -2.02 -11.11 -18.24
N ASP A 513 -2.64 -11.75 -19.24
CA ASP A 513 -2.06 -11.91 -20.58
C ASP A 513 -1.91 -10.57 -21.31
N THR A 514 -2.83 -9.62 -21.11
CA THR A 514 -2.72 -8.27 -21.69
C THR A 514 -1.64 -7.42 -21.02
N VAL A 515 -1.40 -7.59 -19.72
CA VAL A 515 -0.28 -6.95 -19.01
C VAL A 515 1.06 -7.56 -19.44
N GLN A 516 1.10 -8.87 -19.66
CA GLN A 516 2.32 -9.56 -20.09
C GLN A 516 2.70 -9.24 -21.54
N MET A 517 1.71 -8.99 -22.42
CA MET A 517 1.97 -8.56 -23.80
C MET A 517 2.30 -7.07 -23.94
N GLY A 518 1.85 -6.21 -23.01
CA GLY A 518 2.14 -4.77 -23.04
C GLY A 518 3.55 -4.37 -22.56
N GLY A 519 4.28 -5.27 -21.88
CA GLY A 519 5.61 -4.99 -21.32
C GLY A 519 6.79 -5.39 -22.19
N ARG A 520 6.59 -6.16 -23.26
CA ARG A 520 7.62 -6.47 -24.26
C ARG A 520 7.44 -5.53 -25.45
N GLY A 521 8.05 -4.34 -25.34
CA GLY A 521 8.11 -3.39 -26.45
C GLY A 521 8.62 -4.08 -27.71
N LEU A 522 7.99 -3.77 -28.84
CA LEU A 522 8.59 -3.98 -30.16
C LEU A 522 9.96 -3.28 -30.15
N VAL A 523 11.01 -4.08 -30.13
CA VAL A 523 12.34 -3.71 -30.63
C VAL A 523 12.50 -4.41 -31.97
#